data_AF-A0A438MHY3-F1
#
_entry.id   AF-A0A438MHY3-F1
#
_cell.length_a   1.000
_cell.length_b   1.000
_cell.length_c   1.000
_cell.angle_alpha   90.00
_cell.angle_beta   90.00
_cell.angle_gamma   90.00
#
_symmetry.space_group_name_H-M   'P 1'
#
loop_
_entity.id
_entity.type
_entity.pdbx_description
1 polymer ?
#
loop_
_entity_poly.entity_id
_entity_poly.type
_entity_poly.pdbx_seq_one_letter_code
_entity_poly.pdbx_strand_id
1 'polypeptide(L)' 'MSTPTGDNDSLYELQIEVEAEITLAESSHPEEAADLPITDWLFDPTDVEREEIGLRGLLDAVEALEGDSRPDEPRTGNA' A
#
# COMPACT_ATOMS: atom_id res chain seq x y z
N MET A 1 13.44 20.74 10.76
CA MET A 1 14.09 19.88 9.75
C MET A 1 13.01 19.64 8.71
N SER A 2 13.10 20.30 7.56
CA SER A 2 12.14 20.13 6.47
C SER A 2 12.92 19.57 5.29
N THR A 3 12.66 18.32 4.95
CA THR A 3 13.04 17.76 3.66
C THR A 3 11.75 17.35 2.96
N PRO A 4 11.08 18.29 2.26
CA PRO A 4 9.80 18.03 1.60
C PRO A 4 9.89 16.95 0.52
N THR A 5 11.10 16.65 0.03
CA THR A 5 11.33 15.66 -1.03
C THR A 5 11.51 14.25 -0.47
N GLY A 6 12.14 14.09 0.70
CA GLY A 6 12.45 12.76 1.25
C GLY A 6 11.21 11.99 1.70
N ASP A 7 10.21 12.70 2.23
CA ASP A 7 8.96 12.08 2.69
C ASP A 7 8.13 11.57 1.49
N ASN A 8 8.15 12.27 0.35
CA ASN A 8 7.47 11.81 -0.87
C ASN A 8 8.14 10.57 -1.49
N ASP A 9 9.47 10.51 -1.49
CA ASP A 9 10.18 9.32 -2.00
C ASP A 9 9.89 8.10 -1.12
N SER A 10 9.82 8.27 0.22
CA SER A 10 9.45 7.20 1.15
C SER A 10 7.99 6.75 1.01
N LEU A 11 7.06 7.67 0.69
CA LEU A 11 5.66 7.31 0.42
C LEU A 11 5.50 6.52 -0.87
N TYR A 12 6.25 6.90 -1.91
CA TYR A 12 6.24 6.20 -3.18
C TYR A 12 6.82 4.78 -3.05
N GLU A 13 7.91 4.61 -2.29
CA GLU A 13 8.44 3.28 -1.96
C GLU A 13 7.41 2.44 -1.19
N LEU A 14 6.75 3.04 -0.19
CA LEU A 14 5.70 2.36 0.58
C LEU A 14 4.51 1.96 -0.30
N GLN A 15 4.09 2.80 -1.24
CA GLN A 15 3.03 2.47 -2.20
C GLN A 15 3.37 1.20 -2.98
N ILE A 16 4.59 1.11 -3.52
CA ILE A 16 5.06 -0.05 -4.29
C ILE A 16 5.03 -1.32 -3.43
N GLU A 17 5.48 -1.24 -2.17
CA GLU A 17 5.47 -2.38 -1.25
C GLU A 17 4.04 -2.84 -0.94
N VAL A 18 3.14 -1.91 -0.64
CA VAL A 18 1.73 -2.24 -0.33
C VAL A 18 1.03 -2.86 -1.54
N GLU A 19 1.25 -2.35 -2.75
CA GLU A 19 0.71 -2.95 -3.98
C GLU A 19 1.21 -4.39 -4.21
N ALA A 20 2.49 -4.65 -3.91
CA ALA A 20 3.06 -5.99 -3.99
C ALA A 20 2.44 -6.93 -2.94
N GLU A 21 2.23 -6.46 -1.71
CA GLU A 21 1.59 -7.25 -0.66
C GLU A 21 0.11 -7.55 -0.96
N ILE A 22 -0.64 -6.60 -1.52
CA ILE A 22 -2.03 -6.84 -1.99
C ILE A 22 -2.04 -7.97 -3.02
N THR A 23 -1.13 -7.92 -4.00
CA THR A 23 -1.02 -8.95 -5.05
C THR A 23 -0.71 -10.33 -4.44
N LEU A 24 0.12 -10.39 -3.40
CA LEU A 24 0.44 -11.62 -2.68
C LEU A 24 -0.76 -12.14 -1.88
N ALA A 25 -1.48 -11.26 -1.18
CA ALA A 25 -2.69 -11.62 -0.43
C ALA A 25 -3.78 -12.17 -1.35
N GLU A 26 -4.03 -11.51 -2.49
CA GLU A 26 -5.00 -11.95 -3.50
C GLU A 26 -4.64 -13.31 -4.12
N SER A 27 -3.34 -13.60 -4.26
CA SER A 27 -2.84 -14.87 -4.81
C SER A 27 -2.52 -15.93 -3.75
N SER A 28 -2.83 -15.69 -2.48
CA SER A 28 -2.48 -16.56 -1.36
C SER A 28 -3.29 -17.86 -1.28
N HIS A 29 -4.47 -17.91 -1.91
CA HIS A 29 -5.38 -19.07 -1.90
C HIS A 29 -5.59 -19.63 -0.48
N PRO A 30 -6.34 -18.94 0.40
CA PRO A 30 -6.46 -19.29 1.81
C PRO A 30 -6.93 -20.73 2.05
N GLU A 31 -7.78 -21.27 1.18
CA GLU A 31 -8.23 -22.67 1.28
C GLU A 31 -7.07 -23.67 1.12
N GLU A 32 -6.12 -23.38 0.24
CA GLU A 32 -4.94 -24.23 0.01
C GLU A 32 -3.86 -23.98 1.08
N ALA A 33 -3.69 -22.72 1.50
CA ALA A 33 -2.75 -22.35 2.56
C ALA A 33 -3.14 -22.97 3.91
N ALA A 34 -4.43 -23.11 4.22
CA ALA A 34 -4.93 -23.73 5.45
C ALA A 34 -4.48 -25.19 5.65
N ASP A 35 -4.12 -25.90 4.57
CA ASP A 35 -3.60 -27.27 4.62
C ASP A 35 -2.08 -27.33 4.83
N LEU A 36 -1.37 -26.20 4.75
CA LEU A 36 0.07 -26.12 4.98
C LEU A 36 0.42 -26.00 6.47
N PRO A 37 1.67 -26.34 6.86
CA PRO A 37 2.18 -25.99 8.18
C PRO A 37 2.17 -24.48 8.40
N ILE A 38 1.86 -24.06 9.63
CA ILE A 38 1.81 -22.63 10.02
C ILE A 38 3.11 -21.88 9.69
N THR A 39 4.27 -22.57 9.73
CA THR A 39 5.57 -21.97 9.40
C THR A 39 5.73 -21.60 7.93
N ASP A 40 4.89 -22.17 7.07
CA ASP A 40 4.94 -22.01 5.62
C ASP A 40 3.83 -21.07 5.12
N TRP A 41 3.01 -20.54 6.04
CA TRP A 41 1.98 -19.55 5.72
C TRP A 41 2.61 -18.20 5.42
N LEU A 42 2.30 -17.66 4.24
CA LEU A 42 2.63 -16.28 3.90
C LEU A 42 1.70 -15.30 4.63
N PHE A 43 0.42 -15.65 4.70
CA PHE A 43 -0.62 -14.96 5.46
C PHE A 43 -1.39 -16.00 6.27
N ASP A 44 -1.95 -15.59 7.41
CA ASP A 44 -2.89 -16.44 8.14
C ASP A 44 -4.14 -16.64 7.27
N PRO A 45 -4.50 -17.88 6.88
CA PRO A 45 -5.65 -18.15 6.03
C PRO A 45 -6.99 -17.65 6.61
N THR A 46 -7.08 -17.47 7.93
CA THR A 46 -8.28 -16.99 8.61
C THR A 46 -8.37 -15.48 8.70
N ASP A 47 -7.26 -14.77 8.48
CA ASP A 47 -7.17 -13.31 8.56
C ASP A 47 -6.79 -12.65 7.22
N VAL A 48 -6.37 -13.40 6.18
CA VAL A 48 -5.89 -12.82 4.91
C VAL A 48 -6.87 -11.85 4.24
N GLU A 49 -8.18 -12.06 4.38
CA GLU A 49 -9.20 -11.12 3.90
C GLU A 49 -9.13 -9.77 4.65
N ARG A 50 -8.91 -9.81 5.98
CA ARG A 50 -8.76 -8.60 6.80
C ARG A 50 -7.48 -7.86 6.46
N GLU A 51 -6.39 -8.60 6.25
CA GLU A 51 -5.11 -8.06 5.83
C GLU A 51 -5.23 -7.39 4.46
N GLU A 52 -5.89 -8.01 3.47
CA GLU A 52 -6.16 -7.42 2.16
C GLU A 52 -6.95 -6.10 2.27
N ILE A 53 -8.00 -6.08 3.11
CA ILE A 53 -8.79 -4.87 3.37
C ILE A 53 -7.92 -3.78 4.03
N GLY A 54 -7.08 -4.17 5.00
CA GLY A 54 -6.16 -3.26 5.68
C GLY A 54 -5.14 -2.66 4.72
N LEU A 55 -4.55 -3.47 3.85
CA LEU A 55 -3.58 -3.05 2.84
C LEU A 55 -4.20 -2.09 1.82
N ARG A 56 -5.43 -2.35 1.34
CA ARG A 56 -6.14 -1.40 0.46
C ARG A 56 -6.43 -0.08 1.16
N GLY A 57 -6.83 -0.11 2.43
CA GLY A 57 -7.02 1.11 3.22
C GLY A 57 -5.70 1.88 3.46
N LEU A 58 -4.59 1.16 3.60
CA LEU A 58 -3.26 1.77 3.70
C LEU A 58 -2.84 2.42 2.37
N LEU A 59 -3.09 1.75 1.24
CA LEU A 59 -2.83 2.30 -0.09
C LEU A 59 -3.60 3.62 -0.29
N ASP A 60 -4.90 3.64 0.02
CA ASP A 60 -5.73 4.85 -0.06
C ASP A 60 -5.15 6.00 0.81
N ALA A 61 -4.63 5.67 2.00
CA ALA A 61 -4.03 6.65 2.91
C ALA A 61 -2.69 7.20 2.39
N VAL A 62 -1.87 6.36 1.77
CA VAL A 62 -0.60 6.76 1.14
C VAL A 62 -0.87 7.68 -0.05
N GLU A 63 -1.79 7.29 -0.95
CA GLU A 63 -2.18 8.11 -2.10
C GLU A 63 -2.73 9.48 -1.68
N ALA A 64 -3.53 9.53 -0.61
CA ALA A 64 -4.05 10.79 -0.07
C ALA A 64 -2.92 11.71 0.43
N LEU A 65 -1.91 11.16 1.10
CA LEU A 65 -0.78 11.93 1.63
C LEU A 65 0.17 12.41 0.53
N GLU A 66 0.38 11.63 -0.52
CA GLU A 66 1.12 12.06 -1.70
C GLU A 66 0.39 13.17 -2.47
N GLY A 67 -0.94 13.08 -2.58
CA GLY A 67 -1.79 14.09 -3.19
C GLY A 67 -1.69 15.45 -2.50
N ASP A 68 -1.77 15.47 -1.18
CA ASP A 68 -1.64 16.70 -0.37
C ASP A 68 -0.20 17.28 -0.39
N SER A 69 0.80 16.45 -0.68
CA SER A 69 2.21 16.85 -0.72
C SER A 69 2.60 17.54 -2.04
N ARG A 70 1.80 17.41 -3.11
CA ARG A 70 1.98 18.17 -4.34
C ARG A 70 1.39 19.57 -4.17
N PRO A 71 2.19 20.65 -4.10
CA PRO A 71 1.63 21.99 -4.08
C PRO A 71 0.92 22.21 -5.41
N ASP A 72 -0.37 22.57 -5.35
CA ASP A 72 -1.13 23.08 -6.49
C ASP A 72 -0.27 24.12 -7.24
N GLU A 73 0.31 23.75 -8.37
CA GLU A 73 0.92 24.75 -9.25
C GLU A 73 -0.21 25.65 -9.73
N PRO A 74 -0.19 26.97 -9.41
CA PRO A 74 -1.19 27.86 -9.94
C PRO A 74 -0.99 27.88 -11.45
N ARG A 75 -2.00 27.40 -12.17
CA ARG A 75 -2.10 27.52 -13.63
C ARG A 75 -2.13 29.00 -13.99
N THR A 76 -0.97 29.63 -14.09
CA THR A 76 -0.81 30.99 -14.62
C THR A 76 -1.08 30.92 -16.12
N GLY A 77 -2.37 31.04 -16.48
CA GLY A 77 -2.80 31.41 -17.80
C GLY A 77 -2.33 32.83 -18.08
N ASN A 78 -1.31 32.97 -18.92
CA ASN A 78 -0.92 34.27 -19.46
C ASN A 78 -2.01 34.71 -20.46
N ALA A 79 -2.59 35.87 -20.18
CA ALA A 79 -3.50 36.61 -21.06
C ALA A 79 -2.71 37.39 -22.12
#